data_AF-A0A539EGG1-F1
#
_entry.id   AF-A0A539EGG1-F1
#
_cell.length_a   1.000
_cell.length_b   1.000
_cell.length_c   1.000
_cell.angle_alpha   90.00
_cell.angle_beta   90.00
_cell.angle_gamma   90.00
#
_symmetry.space_group_name_H-M   'P 1'
#
loop_
_entity.id
_entity.type
_entity.pdbx_description
1 polymer ?
#
loop_
_entity_poly.entity_id
_entity_poly.type
_entity_poly.pdbx_seq_one_letter_code
_entity_poly.pdbx_strand_id
1 'polypeptide(L)'
;MDRSQVPALAAAPEGFALPALSGPLKAKSTAKGLEVETLELTGDGASLSLRAAQEGTRWTISSFSAVWGAVRLRASGTADTGAKGGTAVDLKADLAPLALAEAAKLVPGGAAYEAAGTFTAELTAKGPADSPALAGEVSLKGASFVYEKQKVDKLDGKLTLSPDSAAGTLKGRVNESPFEAKLDGKDLRKAPRLKVDARLEKLDLSHLPAAQGKAGGEKGAEGSAQPAPADPAAKPFHVQGTLAVGAVKHPNFEAAESRVTVDLKGRGSDPAKMEGSVALRVGPGRFEDMSLLAAEKPFVKALLLPVVVLQKAASFIKIPLFPRFDTVTFSEIRGDYALKDGVLTVRESKLDGSSADAELSGTADLVRETLDMRAKVKIGGQGTLRLGGTVGFKIKGKMGAPEVAMDPVSILKQPAVEKAVDQTLKQGAELLKGLFK
;
A
#
# COMPACT_ATOMS: atom_id res chain seq x y z
N MET A 1 -38.99 -12.99 23.28
CA MET A 1 -37.56 -12.72 23.08
C MET A 1 -36.95 -13.98 22.51
N ASP A 2 -36.56 -13.92 21.25
CA ASP A 2 -35.99 -15.03 20.49
C ASP A 2 -34.61 -15.39 21.08
N ARG A 3 -34.43 -16.64 21.52
CA ARG A 3 -33.24 -17.14 22.25
C ARG A 3 -32.10 -17.59 21.32
N SER A 4 -32.16 -17.29 20.02
CA SER A 4 -31.48 -18.13 19.02
C SER A 4 -30.28 -17.51 18.29
N GLN A 5 -29.74 -16.37 18.70
CA GLN A 5 -28.47 -15.86 18.14
C GLN A 5 -27.51 -15.40 19.23
N VAL A 6 -26.89 -16.37 19.91
CA VAL A 6 -25.58 -16.09 20.52
C VAL A 6 -24.64 -15.81 19.35
N PRO A 7 -24.02 -14.61 19.27
CA PRO A 7 -23.06 -14.34 18.20
C PRO A 7 -22.00 -15.44 18.23
N ALA A 8 -21.83 -16.15 17.12
CA ALA A 8 -20.81 -17.17 17.01
C ALA A 8 -19.47 -16.51 17.34
N LEU A 9 -18.85 -16.92 18.44
CA LEU A 9 -17.44 -16.64 18.68
C LEU A 9 -16.72 -17.03 17.40
N ALA A 10 -15.98 -16.09 16.81
CA ALA A 10 -15.21 -16.34 15.60
C ALA A 10 -14.46 -17.67 15.80
N ALA A 11 -14.66 -18.60 14.86
CA ALA A 11 -14.06 -19.93 14.96
C ALA A 11 -12.57 -19.75 15.24
N ALA A 12 -12.08 -20.45 16.27
CA ALA A 12 -10.66 -20.47 16.57
C ALA A 12 -9.90 -20.82 15.28
N PRO A 13 -8.79 -20.13 14.96
CA PRO A 13 -8.01 -20.45 13.77
C PRO A 13 -7.68 -21.94 13.77
N GLU A 14 -7.78 -22.59 12.60
CA GLU A 14 -7.52 -24.03 12.49
C GLU A 14 -6.16 -24.38 13.12
N GLY A 15 -6.16 -25.37 14.03
CA GLY A 15 -4.98 -25.76 14.81
C GLY A 15 -4.89 -25.15 16.21
N PHE A 16 -5.84 -24.32 16.62
CA PHE A 16 -5.87 -23.71 17.94
C PHE A 16 -6.81 -24.45 18.89
N ALA A 17 -6.25 -25.36 19.70
CA ALA A 17 -7.00 -26.04 20.75
C ALA A 17 -6.97 -25.21 22.05
N LEU A 18 -8.15 -24.86 22.57
CA LEU A 18 -8.25 -24.28 23.91
C LEU A 18 -7.89 -25.35 24.95
N PRO A 19 -7.00 -25.06 25.92
CA PRO A 19 -6.68 -26.02 26.96
C PRO A 19 -7.91 -26.32 27.81
N ALA A 20 -8.06 -27.56 28.25
CA ALA A 20 -9.08 -27.91 29.22
C ALA A 20 -8.79 -27.20 30.54
N LEU A 21 -9.76 -26.42 31.03
CA LEU A 21 -9.67 -25.68 32.28
C LEU A 21 -10.57 -26.32 33.33
N SER A 22 -10.08 -26.49 34.55
CA SER A 22 -10.85 -27.02 35.68
C SER A 22 -10.48 -26.31 36.98
N GLY A 23 -11.42 -26.22 37.92
CA GLY A 23 -11.14 -25.65 39.23
C GLY A 23 -12.39 -25.17 39.98
N PRO A 24 -12.22 -24.62 41.19
CA PRO A 24 -13.33 -24.28 42.06
C PRO A 24 -14.08 -23.02 41.60
N LEU A 25 -15.41 -23.07 41.73
CA LEU A 25 -16.30 -21.91 41.72
C LEU A 25 -16.88 -21.72 43.12
N LYS A 26 -16.54 -20.61 43.77
CA LYS A 26 -17.17 -20.14 45.00
C LYS A 26 -18.10 -18.99 44.66
N ALA A 27 -19.40 -19.22 44.82
CA ALA A 27 -20.43 -18.21 44.64
C ALA A 27 -21.39 -18.21 45.82
N LYS A 28 -21.89 -17.03 46.18
CA LYS A 28 -22.84 -16.82 47.27
C LYS A 28 -24.02 -16.01 46.75
N SER A 29 -25.23 -16.47 47.08
CA SER A 29 -26.43 -15.66 46.87
C SER A 29 -26.58 -14.66 48.01
N THR A 30 -26.78 -13.39 47.69
CA THR A 30 -27.04 -12.30 48.64
C THR A 30 -28.45 -11.76 48.42
N ALA A 31 -28.93 -10.90 49.33
CA ALA A 31 -30.21 -10.22 49.15
C ALA A 31 -30.23 -9.30 47.91
N LYS A 32 -29.06 -8.89 47.41
CA LYS A 32 -28.90 -7.99 46.26
C LYS A 32 -28.70 -8.72 44.93
N GLY A 33 -28.32 -9.99 44.96
CA GLY A 33 -28.04 -10.81 43.78
C GLY A 33 -26.91 -11.82 44.02
N LEU A 34 -26.27 -12.28 42.94
CA LEU A 34 -25.20 -13.29 43.00
C LEU A 34 -23.83 -12.65 43.17
N GLU A 35 -23.03 -13.13 44.12
CA GLU A 35 -21.63 -12.78 44.28
C GLU A 35 -20.75 -13.97 43.92
N VAL A 36 -19.90 -13.83 42.91
CA VAL A 36 -18.84 -14.77 42.55
C VAL A 36 -17.58 -14.35 43.29
N GLU A 37 -17.38 -14.91 44.48
CA GLU A 37 -16.24 -14.61 45.35
C GLU A 37 -14.91 -15.03 44.70
N THR A 38 -14.91 -16.20 44.05
CA THR A 38 -13.74 -16.74 43.36
C THR A 38 -14.16 -17.78 42.33
N LEU A 39 -13.87 -17.52 41.06
CA LEU A 39 -13.74 -18.56 40.05
C LEU A 39 -12.24 -18.68 39.75
N GLU A 40 -11.65 -19.85 39.94
CA GLU A 40 -10.26 -20.15 39.58
C GLU A 40 -10.25 -21.41 38.74
N LEU A 41 -9.97 -21.27 37.44
CA LEU A 41 -9.81 -22.39 36.54
C LEU A 41 -8.35 -22.48 36.11
N THR A 42 -7.77 -23.67 36.15
CA THR A 42 -6.39 -23.93 35.72
C THR A 42 -6.36 -25.11 34.75
N GLY A 43 -5.37 -25.08 33.87
CA GLY A 43 -5.07 -26.14 32.90
C GLY A 43 -3.64 -25.98 32.40
N ASP A 44 -3.23 -26.84 31.48
CA ASP A 44 -1.86 -26.84 30.97
C ASP A 44 -1.52 -25.51 30.28
N GLY A 45 -0.69 -24.72 30.96
CA GLY A 45 -0.25 -23.40 30.49
C GLY A 45 -1.33 -22.31 30.49
N ALA A 46 -2.48 -22.53 31.13
CA ALA A 46 -3.56 -21.55 31.17
C ALA A 46 -4.23 -21.44 32.54
N SER A 47 -4.64 -20.23 32.90
CA SER A 47 -5.47 -19.98 34.07
C SER A 47 -6.46 -18.85 33.83
N LEU A 48 -7.60 -18.94 34.51
CA LEU A 48 -8.64 -17.93 34.49
C LEU A 48 -9.08 -17.66 35.92
N SER A 49 -9.09 -16.39 36.33
CA SER A 49 -9.69 -15.98 37.58
C SER A 49 -10.71 -14.86 37.39
N LEU A 50 -11.83 -14.95 38.10
CA LEU A 50 -12.92 -13.98 38.04
C LEU A 50 -13.48 -13.70 39.45
N ARG A 51 -13.69 -12.42 39.73
CA ARG A 51 -14.49 -11.91 40.84
C ARG A 51 -15.52 -10.93 40.30
N ALA A 52 -16.79 -11.22 40.54
CA ALA A 52 -17.88 -10.40 40.05
C ALA A 52 -19.07 -10.42 41.01
N ALA A 53 -19.84 -9.34 41.06
CA ALA A 53 -21.08 -9.25 41.82
C ALA A 53 -22.21 -8.77 40.92
N GLN A 54 -23.39 -9.36 41.05
CA GLN A 54 -24.60 -8.99 40.36
C GLN A 54 -25.54 -8.25 41.31
N GLU A 55 -25.99 -7.05 40.93
CA GLU A 55 -27.05 -6.30 41.59
C GLU A 55 -28.16 -6.00 40.56
N GLY A 56 -29.29 -6.73 40.67
CA GLY A 56 -30.34 -6.72 39.65
C GLY A 56 -29.83 -7.20 38.29
N THR A 57 -29.85 -6.33 37.28
CA THR A 57 -29.38 -6.63 35.91
C THR A 57 -27.92 -6.28 35.67
N ARG A 58 -27.29 -5.59 36.63
CA ARG A 58 -25.92 -5.09 36.52
C ARG A 58 -24.93 -6.05 37.16
N TRP A 59 -23.96 -6.48 36.37
CA TRP A 59 -22.76 -7.17 36.80
C TRP A 59 -21.63 -6.17 36.99
N THR A 60 -20.95 -6.25 38.13
CA THR A 60 -19.71 -5.53 38.43
C THR A 60 -18.58 -6.54 38.48
N ILE A 61 -17.64 -6.43 37.57
CA ILE A 61 -16.45 -7.28 37.47
C ILE A 61 -15.31 -6.55 38.17
N SER A 62 -15.04 -6.93 39.43
CA SER A 62 -13.97 -6.32 40.22
C SER A 62 -12.59 -6.73 39.72
N SER A 63 -12.46 -7.98 39.27
CA SER A 63 -11.23 -8.47 38.67
C SER A 63 -11.51 -9.67 37.77
N PHE A 64 -10.96 -9.63 36.58
CA PHE A 64 -10.81 -10.76 35.67
C PHE A 64 -9.33 -10.87 35.32
N SER A 65 -8.79 -12.07 35.33
CA SER A 65 -7.43 -12.36 34.85
C SER A 65 -7.46 -13.62 34.02
N ALA A 66 -6.91 -13.57 32.81
CA ALA A 66 -6.69 -14.72 31.97
C ALA A 66 -5.20 -14.82 31.63
N VAL A 67 -4.62 -16.00 31.86
CA VAL A 67 -3.27 -16.35 31.47
C VAL A 67 -3.36 -17.47 30.47
N TRP A 68 -2.68 -17.32 29.34
CA TRP A 68 -2.53 -18.39 28.36
C TRP A 68 -1.15 -18.35 27.71
N GLY A 69 -0.31 -19.31 28.08
CA GLY A 69 1.11 -19.30 27.74
C GLY A 69 1.75 -18.00 28.23
N ALA A 70 2.26 -17.21 27.29
CA ALA A 70 2.85 -15.91 27.57
C ALA A 70 1.83 -14.75 27.66
N VAL A 71 0.60 -14.95 27.19
CA VAL A 71 -0.46 -13.93 27.17
C VAL A 71 -1.03 -13.78 28.57
N ARG A 72 -1.04 -12.56 29.10
CA ARG A 72 -1.63 -12.24 30.42
C ARG A 72 -2.54 -11.03 30.27
N LEU A 73 -3.84 -11.27 30.36
CA LEU A 73 -4.89 -10.27 30.25
C LEU A 73 -5.50 -10.03 31.63
N ARG A 74 -5.70 -8.77 32.00
CA ARG A 74 -6.50 -8.36 33.15
C ARG A 74 -7.67 -7.53 32.66
N ALA A 75 -8.83 -7.66 33.28
CA ALA A 75 -9.97 -6.82 32.96
C ALA A 75 -10.82 -6.51 34.20
N SER A 76 -11.59 -5.43 34.13
CA SER A 76 -12.55 -5.02 35.14
C SER A 76 -13.63 -4.15 34.51
N GLY A 77 -14.73 -3.90 35.21
CA GLY A 77 -15.77 -3.00 34.73
C GLY A 77 -17.18 -3.47 35.05
N THR A 78 -18.14 -3.13 34.20
CA THR A 78 -19.55 -3.47 34.39
C THR A 78 -20.21 -3.99 33.12
N ALA A 79 -21.23 -4.82 33.29
CA ALA A 79 -22.13 -5.25 32.23
C ALA A 79 -23.58 -5.19 32.72
N ASP A 80 -24.43 -4.39 32.06
CA ASP A 80 -25.84 -4.23 32.41
C ASP A 80 -26.71 -4.96 31.37
N THR A 81 -27.22 -6.12 31.76
CA THR A 81 -28.07 -6.98 30.91
C THR A 81 -29.50 -6.45 30.75
N GLY A 82 -29.87 -5.41 31.52
CA GLY A 82 -31.21 -4.81 31.52
C GLY A 82 -31.27 -3.48 30.77
N ALA A 83 -30.19 -3.06 30.12
CA ALA A 83 -30.15 -1.79 29.41
C ALA A 83 -31.12 -1.79 28.21
N LYS A 84 -31.68 -0.61 27.91
CA LYS A 84 -32.54 -0.43 26.73
C LYS A 84 -31.72 -0.71 25.47
N GLY A 85 -32.09 -1.76 24.73
CA GLY A 85 -31.39 -2.19 23.51
C GLY A 85 -30.47 -3.40 23.67
N GLY A 86 -30.46 -4.06 24.83
CA GLY A 86 -29.68 -5.28 25.07
C GLY A 86 -28.62 -5.06 26.16
N THR A 87 -27.63 -5.94 26.22
CA THR A 87 -26.54 -5.82 27.22
C THR A 87 -25.67 -4.61 26.90
N ALA A 88 -25.47 -3.71 27.87
CA ALA A 88 -24.48 -2.63 27.78
C ALA A 88 -23.23 -2.99 28.60
N VAL A 89 -22.05 -2.61 28.14
CA VAL A 89 -20.77 -2.86 28.79
C VAL A 89 -20.01 -1.57 29.04
N ASP A 90 -19.25 -1.52 30.13
CA ASP A 90 -18.19 -0.55 30.40
C ASP A 90 -17.01 -1.35 30.99
N LEU A 91 -16.14 -1.85 30.12
CA LEU A 91 -15.03 -2.72 30.47
C LEU A 91 -13.71 -2.01 30.22
N LYS A 92 -12.74 -2.23 31.12
CA LYS A 92 -11.33 -1.93 30.94
C LYS A 92 -10.56 -3.24 30.88
N ALA A 93 -9.59 -3.34 29.98
CA ALA A 93 -8.71 -4.49 29.82
C ALA A 93 -7.26 -4.04 29.63
N ASP A 94 -6.35 -4.68 30.37
CA ASP A 94 -4.92 -4.41 30.34
C ASP A 94 -4.19 -5.71 29.96
N LEU A 95 -3.46 -5.67 28.86
CA LEU A 95 -2.57 -6.74 28.43
C LEU A 95 -1.16 -6.47 29.00
N ALA A 96 -0.68 -7.37 29.86
CA ALA A 96 0.69 -7.30 30.36
C ALA A 96 1.69 -7.42 29.19
N PRO A 97 2.94 -6.92 29.34
CA PRO A 97 3.95 -7.01 28.29
C PRO A 97 4.07 -8.43 27.72
N LEU A 98 3.71 -8.57 26.45
CA LEU A 98 3.77 -9.81 25.68
C LEU A 98 5.02 -9.78 24.80
N ALA A 99 5.90 -10.76 24.97
CA ALA A 99 7.04 -10.94 24.08
C ALA A 99 6.54 -11.32 22.68
N LEU A 100 6.99 -10.60 21.65
CA LEU A 100 6.55 -10.84 20.27
C LEU A 100 6.96 -12.22 19.75
N ALA A 101 8.08 -12.77 20.22
CA ALA A 101 8.50 -14.14 19.92
C ALA A 101 7.45 -15.18 20.35
N GLU A 102 6.76 -14.93 21.47
CA GLU A 102 5.69 -15.81 21.95
C GLU A 102 4.40 -15.59 21.17
N ALA A 103 4.06 -14.32 20.87
CA ALA A 103 2.91 -13.99 20.03
C ALA A 103 3.02 -14.62 18.63
N ALA A 104 4.22 -14.63 18.04
CA ALA A 104 4.50 -15.21 16.74
C ALA A 104 4.23 -16.72 16.66
N LYS A 105 4.31 -17.46 17.78
CA LYS A 105 3.96 -18.88 17.84
C LYS A 105 2.46 -19.13 17.73
N LEU A 106 1.64 -18.13 18.05
CA LEU A 106 0.18 -18.22 18.03
C LEU A 106 -0.42 -17.93 16.65
N VAL A 107 0.37 -17.36 15.74
CA VAL A 107 -0.09 -16.96 14.40
C VAL A 107 0.47 -17.94 13.38
N PRO A 108 -0.36 -18.58 12.53
CA PRO A 108 0.12 -19.41 11.44
C PRO A 108 1.12 -18.64 10.56
N GLY A 109 2.34 -19.18 10.40
CA GLY A 109 3.43 -18.53 9.67
C GLY A 109 4.21 -17.47 10.45
N GLY A 110 3.77 -17.09 11.66
CA GLY A 110 4.43 -16.07 12.48
C GLY A 110 5.87 -16.43 12.87
N ALA A 111 6.16 -17.72 13.04
CA ALA A 111 7.50 -18.21 13.36
C ALA A 111 8.56 -17.87 12.30
N ALA A 112 8.17 -17.67 11.04
CA ALA A 112 9.09 -17.33 9.94
C ALA A 112 9.67 -15.91 10.05
N TYR A 113 9.10 -15.07 10.93
CA TYR A 113 9.45 -13.65 11.03
C TYR A 113 10.52 -13.35 12.09
N GLU A 114 11.00 -14.35 12.85
CA GLU A 114 11.96 -14.17 13.94
C GLU A 114 11.62 -12.97 14.85
N ALA A 115 10.33 -12.84 15.20
CA ALA A 115 9.83 -11.66 15.88
C ALA A 115 10.43 -11.52 17.29
N ALA A 116 10.90 -10.32 17.64
CA ALA A 116 11.36 -9.98 18.99
C ALA A 116 10.83 -8.61 19.42
N GLY A 117 10.97 -8.29 20.70
CA GLY A 117 10.44 -7.08 21.33
C GLY A 117 9.20 -7.34 22.18
N THR A 118 8.56 -6.27 22.62
CA THR A 118 7.41 -6.36 23.54
C THR A 118 6.22 -5.57 23.02
N PHE A 119 5.03 -6.12 23.22
CA PHE A 119 3.74 -5.53 22.92
C PHE A 119 2.93 -5.34 24.21
N THR A 120 2.25 -4.19 24.34
CA THR A 120 1.33 -3.90 25.45
C THR A 120 0.06 -3.26 24.90
N ALA A 121 -1.06 -3.46 25.58
CA ALA A 121 -2.31 -2.83 25.21
C ALA A 121 -3.15 -2.52 26.46
N GLU A 122 -3.72 -1.31 26.50
CA GLU A 122 -4.74 -0.91 27.46
C GLU A 122 -5.98 -0.53 26.63
N LEU A 123 -7.09 -1.24 26.84
CA LEU A 123 -8.31 -1.09 26.06
C LEU A 123 -9.50 -0.84 26.98
N THR A 124 -10.46 -0.09 26.47
CA THR A 124 -11.75 0.16 27.10
C THR A 124 -12.84 -0.09 26.07
N ALA A 125 -13.96 -0.66 26.52
CA ALA A 125 -15.11 -0.99 25.70
C ALA A 125 -16.36 -0.45 26.37
N LYS A 126 -17.06 0.47 25.72
CA LYS A 126 -18.26 1.14 26.27
C LYS A 126 -19.45 1.05 25.33
N GLY A 127 -20.66 0.83 25.84
CA GLY A 127 -21.90 0.84 25.05
C GLY A 127 -22.48 -0.57 24.82
N PRO A 128 -23.29 -0.79 23.77
CA PRO A 128 -23.91 -2.09 23.51
C PRO A 128 -22.87 -3.21 23.34
N ALA A 129 -23.12 -4.39 23.90
CA ALA A 129 -22.20 -5.52 23.90
C ALA A 129 -21.93 -6.11 22.51
N ASP A 130 -22.87 -5.94 21.58
CA ASP A 130 -22.75 -6.37 20.18
C ASP A 130 -21.89 -5.42 19.32
N SER A 131 -21.68 -4.18 19.79
CA SER A 131 -21.06 -3.10 19.02
C SER A 131 -20.34 -2.05 19.89
N PRO A 132 -19.52 -2.47 20.87
CA PRO A 132 -18.96 -1.54 21.84
C PRO A 132 -18.07 -0.48 21.16
N ALA A 133 -18.12 0.73 21.70
CA ALA A 133 -17.17 1.80 21.44
C ALA A 133 -15.83 1.41 22.07
N LEU A 134 -14.82 1.12 21.25
CA LEU A 134 -13.49 0.73 21.70
C LEU A 134 -12.58 1.96 21.76
N ALA A 135 -11.86 2.13 22.86
CA ALA A 135 -10.84 3.17 23.01
C ALA A 135 -9.65 2.61 23.81
N GLY A 136 -8.46 3.16 23.64
CA GLY A 136 -7.30 2.63 24.35
C GLY A 136 -5.97 3.06 23.76
N GLU A 137 -4.91 2.41 24.24
CA GLU A 137 -3.55 2.60 23.79
C GLU A 137 -2.89 1.25 23.55
N VAL A 138 -2.21 1.13 22.42
CA VAL A 138 -1.38 -0.02 22.07
C VAL A 138 0.04 0.50 21.91
N SER A 139 1.00 -0.14 22.57
CA SER A 139 2.41 0.23 22.45
C SER A 139 3.28 -0.96 22.07
N LEU A 140 4.26 -0.66 21.24
CA LEU A 140 5.26 -1.57 20.70
C LEU A 140 6.62 -1.03 21.13
N LYS A 141 7.46 -1.88 21.72
CA LYS A 141 8.79 -1.45 22.18
C LYS A 141 9.86 -2.41 21.70
N GLY A 142 10.89 -1.84 21.07
CA GLY A 142 12.07 -2.56 20.58
C GLY A 142 11.73 -3.73 19.67
N ALA A 143 10.65 -3.63 18.91
CA ALA A 143 10.22 -4.72 18.05
C ALA A 143 11.18 -4.93 16.88
N SER A 144 11.34 -6.18 16.48
CA SER A 144 12.10 -6.55 15.30
C SER A 144 11.51 -7.77 14.63
N PHE A 145 11.65 -7.85 13.32
CA PHE A 145 11.32 -9.03 12.53
C PHE A 145 12.21 -9.09 11.30
N VAL A 146 12.43 -10.31 10.81
CA VAL A 146 13.20 -10.61 9.61
C VAL A 146 12.29 -11.36 8.65
N TYR A 147 12.16 -10.88 7.42
CA TYR A 147 11.40 -11.55 6.38
C TYR A 147 12.14 -11.46 5.05
N GLU A 148 12.44 -12.59 4.41
CA GLU A 148 13.11 -12.64 3.10
C GLU A 148 14.40 -11.76 3.04
N LYS A 149 15.24 -11.83 4.09
CA LYS A 149 16.47 -11.02 4.30
C LYS A 149 16.23 -9.52 4.55
N GLN A 150 14.99 -9.05 4.49
CA GLN A 150 14.62 -7.72 4.94
C GLN A 150 14.56 -7.72 6.45
N LYS A 151 15.28 -6.79 7.08
CA LYS A 151 15.32 -6.66 8.54
C LYS A 151 14.64 -5.38 8.94
N VAL A 152 13.66 -5.49 9.82
CA VAL A 152 13.10 -4.34 10.52
C VAL A 152 13.44 -4.47 11.99
N ASP A 153 14.06 -3.45 12.58
CA ASP A 153 14.49 -3.51 13.97
C ASP A 153 14.31 -2.18 14.71
N LYS A 154 14.42 -2.26 16.05
CA LYS A 154 14.21 -1.13 16.97
C LYS A 154 12.88 -0.41 16.69
N LEU A 155 11.84 -1.17 16.37
CA LEU A 155 10.51 -0.63 16.15
C LEU A 155 9.87 -0.26 17.48
N ASP A 156 9.73 1.04 17.69
CA ASP A 156 8.99 1.63 18.78
C ASP A 156 7.75 2.32 18.22
N GLY A 157 6.59 2.02 18.76
CA GLY A 157 5.32 2.53 18.25
C GLY A 157 4.30 2.73 19.33
N LYS A 158 3.41 3.67 19.10
CA LYS A 158 2.26 3.95 19.97
C LYS A 158 1.06 4.24 19.10
N LEU A 159 -0.05 3.57 19.36
CA LEU A 159 -1.33 3.73 18.68
C LEU A 159 -2.41 4.00 19.73
N THR A 160 -2.97 5.20 19.70
CA THR A 160 -4.12 5.59 20.49
C THR A 160 -5.39 5.35 19.68
N LEU A 161 -6.33 4.61 20.27
CA LEU A 161 -7.61 4.25 19.70
C LEU A 161 -8.71 5.04 20.41
N SER A 162 -9.68 5.50 19.64
CA SER A 162 -10.96 6.05 20.11
C SER A 162 -12.08 5.35 19.33
N PRO A 163 -13.36 5.53 19.71
CA PRO A 163 -14.45 4.75 19.12
C PRO A 163 -14.55 4.81 17.60
N ASP A 164 -14.16 5.92 16.99
CA ASP A 164 -14.23 6.14 15.54
C ASP A 164 -12.94 6.74 14.95
N SER A 165 -11.84 6.73 15.71
CA SER A 165 -10.56 7.28 15.26
C SER A 165 -9.38 6.48 15.80
N ALA A 166 -8.25 6.55 15.12
CA ALA A 166 -6.99 5.99 15.57
C ALA A 166 -5.85 6.94 15.22
N ALA A 167 -4.93 7.19 16.13
CA ALA A 167 -3.76 8.03 15.85
C ALA A 167 -2.52 7.36 16.41
N GLY A 168 -1.44 7.31 15.65
CA GLY A 168 -0.24 6.62 16.09
C GLY A 168 1.02 7.09 15.42
N THR A 169 2.13 6.70 16.03
CA THR A 169 3.48 6.91 15.51
C THR A 169 4.23 5.59 15.56
N LEU A 170 5.13 5.41 14.60
CA LEU A 170 6.02 4.26 14.51
C LEU A 170 7.41 4.79 14.14
N LYS A 171 8.44 4.36 14.86
CA LYS A 171 9.84 4.69 14.58
C LYS A 171 10.66 3.42 14.64
N GLY A 172 11.73 3.33 13.85
CA GLY A 172 12.66 2.22 13.93
C GLY A 172 13.64 2.25 12.77
N ARG A 173 14.07 1.07 12.32
CA ARG A 173 14.97 0.94 11.17
C ARG A 173 14.51 -0.15 10.22
N VAL A 174 14.63 0.12 8.93
CA VAL A 174 14.43 -0.84 7.84
C VAL A 174 15.77 -1.01 7.14
N ASN A 175 16.35 -2.21 7.13
CA ASN A 175 17.70 -2.50 6.61
C ASN A 175 18.71 -1.46 7.10
N GLU A 176 18.81 -1.31 8.43
CA GLU A 176 19.70 -0.37 9.13
C GLU A 176 19.36 1.12 8.95
N SER A 177 18.42 1.45 8.06
CA SER A 177 18.08 2.83 7.71
C SER A 177 16.93 3.34 8.58
N PRO A 178 17.08 4.50 9.25
CA PRO A 178 16.03 5.08 10.09
C PRO A 178 14.72 5.31 9.35
N PHE A 179 13.62 4.95 10.01
CA PHE A 179 12.26 5.06 9.52
C PHE A 179 11.37 5.68 10.58
N GLU A 180 10.49 6.58 10.15
CA GLU A 180 9.43 7.15 10.97
C GLU A 180 8.11 7.17 10.18
N ALA A 181 7.00 6.85 10.83
CA ALA A 181 5.67 6.99 10.28
C ALA A 181 4.69 7.55 11.31
N LYS A 182 3.72 8.31 10.81
CA LYS A 182 2.57 8.82 11.54
C LYS A 182 1.30 8.37 10.84
N LEU A 183 0.33 7.94 11.62
CA LEU A 183 -0.97 7.48 11.16
C LEU A 183 -2.05 8.28 11.89
N ASP A 184 -3.01 8.81 11.14
CA ASP A 184 -4.23 9.44 11.65
C ASP A 184 -5.42 8.84 10.91
N GLY A 185 -6.38 8.33 11.64
CA GLY A 185 -7.57 7.66 11.14
C GLY A 185 -8.79 8.27 11.78
N LYS A 186 -9.79 8.64 10.98
CA LYS A 186 -11.07 9.23 11.42
C LYS A 186 -12.23 8.54 10.73
N ASP A 187 -13.41 8.60 11.34
CA ASP A 187 -14.65 8.03 10.83
C ASP A 187 -14.52 6.53 10.42
N LEU A 188 -13.66 5.77 11.11
CA LEU A 188 -13.22 4.43 10.71
C LEU A 188 -14.36 3.42 10.54
N ARG A 189 -15.49 3.59 11.22
CA ARG A 189 -16.62 2.65 11.13
C ARG A 189 -17.57 2.95 9.96
N LYS A 190 -17.66 4.22 9.55
CA LYS A 190 -18.66 4.71 8.59
C LYS A 190 -18.08 5.09 7.24
N ALA A 191 -17.06 5.96 7.26
CA ALA A 191 -16.46 6.56 6.08
C ALA A 191 -14.96 6.77 6.34
N PRO A 192 -14.16 5.68 6.46
CA PRO A 192 -12.79 5.74 6.93
C PRO A 192 -11.96 6.78 6.17
N ARG A 193 -11.39 7.71 6.93
CA ARG A 193 -10.41 8.70 6.46
C ARG A 193 -9.08 8.37 7.08
N LEU A 194 -8.11 7.98 6.28
CA LEU A 194 -6.78 7.60 6.70
C LEU A 194 -5.78 8.61 6.17
N LYS A 195 -4.89 9.08 7.03
CA LYS A 195 -3.74 9.90 6.67
C LYS A 195 -2.46 9.22 7.15
N VAL A 196 -1.53 8.97 6.24
CA VAL A 196 -0.26 8.29 6.54
C VAL A 196 0.91 9.14 6.05
N ASP A 197 1.74 9.62 6.96
CA ASP A 197 2.97 10.33 6.63
C ASP A 197 4.16 9.48 7.08
N ALA A 198 5.00 9.06 6.14
CA ALA A 198 6.14 8.19 6.38
C ALA A 198 7.42 8.80 5.80
N ARG A 199 8.53 8.59 6.51
CA ARG A 199 9.87 8.99 6.10
C ARG A 199 10.83 7.83 6.33
N LEU A 200 11.62 7.51 5.32
CA LEU A 200 12.70 6.52 5.36
C LEU A 200 13.98 7.22 4.90
N GLU A 201 15.08 7.09 5.63
CA GLU A 201 16.33 7.76 5.21
C GLU A 201 16.92 7.12 3.95
N LYS A 202 16.93 5.79 3.89
CA LYS A 202 17.43 5.03 2.75
C LYS A 202 16.59 3.79 2.52
N LEU A 203 16.20 3.54 1.28
CA LEU A 203 15.54 2.34 0.82
C LEU A 203 16.52 1.51 0.01
N ASP A 204 17.01 0.41 0.60
CA ASP A 204 17.88 -0.53 -0.09
C ASP A 204 17.08 -1.70 -0.66
N LEU A 205 16.94 -1.70 -1.98
CA LEU A 205 16.20 -2.68 -2.76
C LEU A 205 17.09 -3.84 -3.22
N SER A 206 18.39 -3.83 -2.94
CA SER A 206 19.34 -4.87 -3.39
C SER A 206 19.07 -6.26 -2.77
N HIS A 207 18.31 -6.30 -1.69
CA HIS A 207 17.93 -7.52 -0.98
C HIS A 207 16.47 -7.93 -1.22
N LEU A 208 15.74 -7.24 -2.09
CA LEU A 208 14.41 -7.73 -2.46
C LEU A 208 14.58 -9.08 -3.14
N PRO A 209 13.78 -10.10 -2.78
CA PRO A 209 13.80 -11.34 -3.51
C PRO A 209 13.49 -11.03 -4.97
N ALA A 210 14.34 -11.52 -5.88
CA ALA A 210 14.01 -11.55 -7.29
C ALA A 210 12.59 -12.10 -7.39
N ALA A 211 11.70 -11.36 -8.07
CA ALA A 211 10.33 -11.82 -8.24
C ALA A 211 10.43 -13.26 -8.74
N GLN A 212 9.95 -14.22 -7.95
CA GLN A 212 9.94 -15.63 -8.34
C GLN A 212 9.04 -15.72 -9.56
N GLY A 213 9.63 -15.51 -10.72
CA GLY A 213 8.94 -15.49 -11.98
C GLY A 213 8.48 -16.89 -12.23
N LYS A 214 7.22 -17.18 -11.88
CA LYS A 214 6.41 -18.13 -12.65
C LYS A 214 6.15 -17.53 -14.05
N ALA A 215 7.25 -17.23 -14.76
CA ALA A 215 7.29 -16.97 -16.19
C ALA A 215 7.33 -18.30 -16.98
N GLY A 216 7.15 -19.44 -16.29
CA GLY A 216 6.77 -20.70 -16.92
C GLY A 216 5.29 -20.65 -17.27
N GLY A 217 5.00 -20.54 -18.56
CA GLY A 217 3.66 -20.37 -19.09
C GLY A 217 2.74 -21.54 -18.74
N GLU A 218 1.94 -21.36 -17.70
CA GLU A 218 0.57 -21.88 -17.78
C GLU A 218 -0.14 -20.99 -18.79
N LYS A 219 -0.42 -21.57 -19.97
CA LYS A 219 -1.50 -21.15 -20.87
C LYS A 219 -2.82 -21.24 -20.07
N GLY A 220 -3.01 -20.31 -19.14
CA GLY A 220 -4.22 -20.15 -18.36
C GLY A 220 -5.30 -19.64 -19.29
N ALA A 221 -6.36 -20.43 -19.42
CA ALA A 221 -7.53 -20.17 -20.22
C ALA A 221 -7.99 -18.70 -20.12
N GLU A 222 -8.39 -18.14 -21.26
CA GLU A 222 -9.17 -16.89 -21.41
C GLU A 222 -10.57 -17.03 -20.78
N GLY A 223 -10.67 -17.59 -19.58
CA GLY A 223 -11.80 -17.38 -18.70
C GLY A 223 -11.65 -15.99 -18.12
N SER A 224 -12.11 -14.98 -18.86
CA SER A 224 -12.36 -13.66 -18.30
C SER A 224 -13.33 -13.83 -17.13
N ALA A 225 -12.80 -14.01 -15.92
CA ALA A 225 -13.58 -14.01 -14.71
C ALA A 225 -14.27 -12.66 -14.66
N GLN A 226 -15.56 -12.66 -15.05
CA GLN A 226 -16.38 -11.47 -15.09
C GLN A 226 -16.30 -10.84 -13.69
N PRO A 227 -15.91 -9.55 -13.59
CA PRO A 227 -15.72 -8.91 -12.30
C PRO A 227 -16.98 -9.11 -11.46
N ALA A 228 -16.79 -9.62 -10.24
CA ALA A 228 -17.89 -9.88 -9.32
C ALA A 228 -18.78 -8.63 -9.24
N PRO A 229 -20.12 -8.77 -9.30
CA PRO A 229 -21.03 -7.63 -9.32
C PRO A 229 -20.74 -6.73 -8.12
N ALA A 230 -20.55 -5.44 -8.40
CA ALA A 230 -20.11 -4.48 -7.40
C ALA A 230 -21.15 -4.41 -6.26
N ASP A 231 -20.70 -4.65 -5.03
CA ASP A 231 -21.56 -4.55 -3.84
C ASP A 231 -22.09 -3.11 -3.72
N PRO A 232 -23.41 -2.88 -3.83
CA PRO A 232 -24.01 -1.55 -3.70
C PRO A 232 -23.86 -0.96 -2.29
N ALA A 233 -23.53 -1.77 -1.28
CA ALA A 233 -23.32 -1.34 0.10
C ALA A 233 -21.86 -0.97 0.44
N ALA A 234 -20.99 -0.89 -0.57
CA ALA A 234 -19.59 -0.54 -0.37
C ALA A 234 -19.42 0.83 0.32
N LYS A 235 -18.81 0.83 1.50
CA LYS A 235 -18.58 2.04 2.31
C LYS A 235 -17.61 3.00 1.61
N PRO A 236 -17.83 4.32 1.71
CA PRO A 236 -16.88 5.29 1.20
C PRO A 236 -15.59 5.29 2.03
N PHE A 237 -14.47 5.63 1.41
CA PHE A 237 -13.19 5.82 2.09
C PHE A 237 -12.43 7.00 1.51
N HIS A 238 -11.46 7.49 2.27
CA HIS A 238 -10.52 8.54 1.88
C HIS A 238 -9.13 8.19 2.45
N VAL A 239 -8.10 8.13 1.62
CA VAL A 239 -6.72 7.86 1.99
C VAL A 239 -5.85 8.99 1.49
N GLN A 240 -5.16 9.64 2.41
CA GLN A 240 -4.17 10.68 2.14
C GLN A 240 -2.82 10.24 2.68
N GLY A 241 -1.74 10.74 2.12
CA GLY A 241 -0.44 10.49 2.71
C GLY A 241 0.74 10.99 1.91
N THR A 242 1.89 11.02 2.59
CA THR A 242 3.18 11.32 1.99
C THR A 242 4.19 10.26 2.39
N LEU A 243 4.88 9.67 1.43
CA LEU A 243 6.07 8.86 1.65
C LEU A 243 7.30 9.62 1.15
N ALA A 244 8.24 9.91 2.03
CA ALA A 244 9.54 10.49 1.69
C ALA A 244 10.65 9.46 1.91
N VAL A 245 11.52 9.29 0.92
CA VAL A 245 12.68 8.40 0.97
C VAL A 245 13.92 9.23 0.68
N GLY A 246 14.87 9.31 1.61
CA GLY A 246 16.06 10.16 1.46
C GLY A 246 17.01 9.69 0.34
N ALA A 247 17.14 8.37 0.14
CA ALA A 247 17.85 7.77 -0.97
C ALA A 247 17.25 6.40 -1.32
N VAL A 248 17.18 6.08 -2.62
CA VAL A 248 16.83 4.76 -3.11
C VAL A 248 18.08 4.12 -3.71
N LYS A 249 18.39 2.89 -3.29
CA LYS A 249 19.51 2.12 -3.81
C LYS A 249 19.03 0.77 -4.33
N HIS A 250 19.37 0.46 -5.57
CA HIS A 250 19.15 -0.81 -6.23
C HIS A 250 20.34 -1.02 -7.18
N PRO A 251 20.77 -2.27 -7.47
CA PRO A 251 21.89 -2.51 -8.38
C PRO A 251 21.78 -1.77 -9.72
N ASN A 252 20.55 -1.63 -10.23
CA ASN A 252 20.23 -1.03 -11.52
C ASN A 252 19.55 0.34 -11.42
N PHE A 253 19.38 0.89 -10.21
CA PHE A 253 18.68 2.16 -10.00
C PHE A 253 19.11 2.84 -8.71
N GLU A 254 19.54 4.09 -8.82
CA GLU A 254 19.86 4.92 -7.66
C GLU A 254 19.16 6.26 -7.80
N ALA A 255 18.63 6.78 -6.70
CA ALA A 255 18.02 8.09 -6.65
C ALA A 255 18.26 8.75 -5.29
N ALA A 256 18.38 10.07 -5.29
CA ALA A 256 18.35 10.90 -4.08
C ALA A 256 16.93 11.02 -3.52
N GLU A 257 16.63 12.11 -2.81
CA GLU A 257 15.35 12.29 -2.13
C GLU A 257 14.18 12.08 -3.09
N SER A 258 13.32 11.13 -2.74
CA SER A 258 12.13 10.75 -3.48
C SER A 258 10.90 10.94 -2.61
N ARG A 259 9.82 11.43 -3.20
CA ARG A 259 8.57 11.72 -2.50
C ARG A 259 7.38 11.25 -3.32
N VAL A 260 6.45 10.57 -2.65
CA VAL A 260 5.15 10.21 -3.19
C VAL A 260 4.09 10.86 -2.31
N THR A 261 3.15 11.57 -2.91
CA THR A 261 1.97 12.10 -2.22
C THR A 261 0.72 11.49 -2.84
N VAL A 262 -0.18 11.02 -1.99
CA VAL A 262 -1.42 10.34 -2.39
C VAL A 262 -2.59 11.05 -1.74
N ASP A 263 -3.66 11.25 -2.50
CA ASP A 263 -4.97 11.69 -2.02
C ASP A 263 -6.04 10.96 -2.84
N LEU A 264 -6.58 9.87 -2.31
CA LEU A 264 -7.51 8.97 -3.00
C LEU A 264 -8.78 8.79 -2.18
N LYS A 265 -9.94 8.92 -2.80
CA LYS A 265 -11.25 8.61 -2.23
C LYS A 265 -11.97 7.62 -3.13
N GLY A 266 -12.87 6.84 -2.55
CA GLY A 266 -13.63 5.87 -3.33
C GLY A 266 -14.68 5.15 -2.51
N ARG A 267 -15.23 4.06 -3.06
CA ARG A 267 -16.20 3.18 -2.40
C ARG A 267 -15.83 1.72 -2.64
N GLY A 268 -15.55 0.98 -1.57
CA GLY A 268 -15.14 -0.43 -1.64
C GLY A 268 -13.77 -0.64 -2.29
N SER A 269 -13.57 -1.80 -2.91
CA SER A 269 -12.31 -2.16 -3.59
C SER A 269 -12.36 -1.97 -5.12
N ASP A 270 -13.46 -1.40 -5.63
CA ASP A 270 -13.68 -1.26 -7.07
C ASP A 270 -12.88 -0.06 -7.62
N PRO A 271 -11.85 -0.29 -8.47
CA PRO A 271 -11.06 0.79 -9.05
C PRO A 271 -11.90 1.75 -9.90
N ALA A 272 -13.02 1.28 -10.46
CA ALA A 272 -13.96 2.12 -11.23
C ALA A 272 -14.67 3.17 -10.35
N LYS A 273 -14.62 3.05 -9.02
CA LYS A 273 -15.22 3.99 -8.07
C LYS A 273 -14.17 4.80 -7.31
N MET A 274 -12.91 4.75 -7.74
CA MET A 274 -11.83 5.52 -7.14
C MET A 274 -11.63 6.84 -7.88
N GLU A 275 -11.39 7.91 -7.11
CA GLU A 275 -11.05 9.24 -7.59
C GLU A 275 -9.97 9.87 -6.70
N GLY A 276 -9.16 10.76 -7.26
CA GLY A 276 -8.14 11.47 -6.50
C GLY A 276 -6.91 11.82 -7.31
N SER A 277 -5.80 12.00 -6.61
CA SER A 277 -4.51 12.36 -7.20
C SER A 277 -3.34 11.61 -6.57
N VAL A 278 -2.33 11.36 -7.38
CA VAL A 278 -1.03 10.85 -6.96
C VAL A 278 0.03 11.76 -7.56
N ALA A 279 0.93 12.26 -6.74
CA ALA A 279 2.09 13.03 -7.18
C ALA A 279 3.37 12.27 -6.82
N LEU A 280 4.31 12.23 -7.76
CA LEU A 280 5.61 11.59 -7.63
C LEU A 280 6.70 12.61 -7.91
N ARG A 281 7.73 12.62 -7.08
CA ARG A 281 8.96 13.35 -7.31
C ARG A 281 10.14 12.46 -6.95
N VAL A 282 11.06 12.26 -7.87
CA VAL A 282 12.30 11.52 -7.64
C VAL A 282 13.43 12.50 -7.90
N GLY A 283 14.30 12.71 -6.91
CA GLY A 283 15.47 13.58 -7.04
C GLY A 283 16.51 13.01 -8.00
N PRO A 284 17.70 13.64 -8.10
CA PRO A 284 18.74 13.21 -9.02
C PRO A 284 19.14 11.75 -8.83
N GLY A 285 19.47 11.07 -9.92
CA GLY A 285 19.77 9.64 -9.89
C GLY A 285 20.30 9.09 -11.20
N ARG A 286 20.35 7.76 -11.29
CA ARG A 286 20.73 7.04 -12.49
C ARG A 286 20.02 5.70 -12.62
N PHE A 287 19.80 5.31 -13.87
CA PHE A 287 19.43 3.96 -14.26
C PHE A 287 20.66 3.25 -14.83
N GLU A 288 20.82 1.98 -14.49
CA GLU A 288 21.72 1.04 -15.17
C GLU A 288 20.86 -0.14 -15.67
N ASP A 289 21.14 -0.67 -16.86
CA ASP A 289 20.49 -1.90 -17.36
C ASP A 289 18.95 -1.95 -17.19
N MET A 290 18.27 -0.93 -17.71
CA MET A 290 16.82 -0.70 -17.58
C MET A 290 15.93 -1.91 -17.97
N SER A 291 16.43 -2.81 -18.81
CA SER A 291 15.78 -4.06 -19.21
C SER A 291 15.38 -4.94 -18.02
N LEU A 292 16.22 -4.96 -16.98
CA LEU A 292 16.04 -5.81 -15.81
C LEU A 292 14.93 -5.28 -14.89
N LEU A 293 14.83 -3.96 -14.73
CA LEU A 293 13.81 -3.33 -13.88
C LEU A 293 12.39 -3.51 -14.40
N ALA A 294 12.19 -3.45 -15.72
CA ALA A 294 10.87 -3.54 -16.33
C ALA A 294 10.25 -4.96 -16.25
N ALA A 295 11.07 -5.98 -15.98
CA ALA A 295 10.64 -7.37 -15.94
C ALA A 295 10.02 -7.80 -14.60
N GLU A 296 10.23 -7.06 -13.51
CA GLU A 296 9.99 -7.59 -12.16
C GLU A 296 8.53 -7.49 -11.68
N LYS A 297 7.78 -6.41 -11.99
CA LYS A 297 6.38 -6.22 -11.53
C LYS A 297 5.53 -5.37 -12.50
N PRO A 298 4.24 -5.69 -12.72
CA PRO A 298 3.32 -4.90 -13.56
C PRO A 298 3.18 -3.42 -13.14
N PHE A 299 3.11 -3.15 -11.84
CA PHE A 299 3.03 -1.78 -11.32
C PHE A 299 4.32 -0.98 -11.58
N VAL A 300 5.49 -1.60 -11.35
CA VAL A 300 6.78 -0.99 -11.66
C VAL A 300 6.90 -0.70 -13.16
N LYS A 301 6.43 -1.61 -14.02
CA LYS A 301 6.37 -1.41 -15.48
C LYS A 301 5.50 -0.21 -15.87
N ALA A 302 4.39 0.03 -15.19
CA ALA A 302 3.55 1.22 -15.42
C ALA A 302 4.24 2.52 -14.96
N LEU A 303 4.93 2.49 -13.81
CA LEU A 303 5.70 3.64 -13.32
C LEU A 303 6.91 3.96 -14.21
N LEU A 304 7.53 2.93 -14.79
CA LEU A 304 8.65 3.03 -15.72
C LEU A 304 8.20 3.17 -17.18
N LEU A 305 6.93 3.42 -17.46
CA LEU A 305 6.42 3.49 -18.83
C LEU A 305 7.11 4.60 -19.67
N PRO A 306 7.39 5.82 -19.15
CA PRO A 306 8.21 6.80 -19.88
C PRO A 306 9.57 6.26 -20.31
N VAL A 307 10.19 5.48 -19.43
CA VAL A 307 11.51 4.86 -19.61
C VAL A 307 11.45 3.74 -20.66
N VAL A 308 10.42 2.89 -20.62
CA VAL A 308 10.17 1.85 -21.64
C VAL A 308 9.90 2.46 -23.02
N VAL A 309 9.19 3.60 -23.08
CA VAL A 309 8.94 4.33 -24.33
C VAL A 309 10.24 4.87 -24.92
N LEU A 310 11.15 5.40 -24.09
CA LEU A 310 12.49 5.83 -24.54
C LEU A 310 13.28 4.66 -25.16
N GLN A 311 13.27 3.48 -24.53
CA GLN A 311 13.93 2.29 -25.08
C GLN A 311 13.34 1.86 -26.43
N LYS A 312 12.01 1.80 -26.51
CA LYS A 312 11.33 1.45 -27.77
C LYS A 312 11.62 2.49 -28.85
N ALA A 313 11.55 3.78 -28.53
CA ALA A 313 11.88 4.87 -29.44
C ALA A 313 13.31 4.76 -29.97
N ALA A 314 14.29 4.49 -29.10
CA ALA A 314 15.67 4.25 -29.49
C ALA A 314 15.79 3.05 -30.45
N SER A 315 15.04 1.96 -30.20
CA SER A 315 15.07 0.77 -31.07
C SER A 315 14.47 1.00 -32.46
N PHE A 316 13.49 1.91 -32.61
CA PHE A 316 12.92 2.28 -33.90
C PHE A 316 13.92 3.04 -34.77
N ILE A 317 14.79 3.82 -34.14
CA ILE A 317 15.82 4.60 -34.80
C ILE A 317 17.05 3.71 -34.91
N LYS A 318 17.08 2.81 -35.91
CA LYS A 318 18.25 1.96 -36.25
C LYS A 318 19.44 2.77 -36.80
N ILE A 319 19.68 3.96 -36.26
CA ILE A 319 20.81 4.79 -36.63
C ILE A 319 21.98 4.37 -35.75
N PRO A 320 23.11 3.90 -36.32
CA PRO A 320 24.28 3.44 -35.57
C PRO A 320 24.99 4.52 -34.71
N LEU A 321 24.41 5.72 -34.60
CA LEU A 321 24.95 6.89 -33.88
C LEU A 321 24.17 7.23 -32.61
N PHE A 322 23.15 6.46 -32.23
CA PHE A 322 22.45 6.69 -30.96
C PHE A 322 23.33 6.24 -29.78
N PRO A 323 23.46 7.05 -28.71
CA PRO A 323 24.14 6.61 -27.51
C PRO A 323 23.43 5.39 -26.93
N ARG A 324 24.20 4.42 -26.45
CA ARG A 324 23.63 3.30 -25.71
C ARG A 324 23.08 3.85 -24.39
N PHE A 325 21.79 3.64 -24.13
CA PHE A 325 21.14 4.03 -22.89
C PHE A 325 21.46 3.04 -21.75
N ASP A 326 22.69 2.53 -21.71
CA ASP A 326 23.14 1.56 -20.71
C ASP A 326 23.19 2.22 -19.34
N THR A 327 23.57 3.51 -19.30
CA THR A 327 23.49 4.35 -18.11
C THR A 327 22.81 5.67 -18.46
N VAL A 328 21.72 5.98 -17.76
CA VAL A 328 21.00 7.24 -17.92
C VAL A 328 21.00 7.97 -16.60
N THR A 329 21.72 9.09 -16.51
CA THR A 329 21.65 9.98 -15.35
C THR A 329 20.51 10.98 -15.54
N PHE A 330 19.81 11.29 -14.47
CA PHE A 330 18.70 12.24 -14.45
C PHE A 330 18.81 13.20 -13.28
N SER A 331 18.35 14.43 -13.46
CA SER A 331 18.26 15.43 -12.39
C SER A 331 16.95 15.32 -11.63
N GLU A 332 15.87 14.92 -12.29
CA GLU A 332 14.55 14.80 -11.66
C GLU A 332 13.62 13.90 -12.47
N ILE A 333 12.74 13.18 -11.78
CA ILE A 333 11.54 12.59 -12.36
C ILE A 333 10.33 13.17 -11.62
N ARG A 334 9.36 13.71 -12.35
CA ARG A 334 8.11 14.25 -11.81
C ARG A 334 6.92 13.52 -12.41
N GLY A 335 5.86 13.34 -11.62
CA GLY A 335 4.59 12.80 -12.07
C GLY A 335 3.42 13.46 -11.34
N ASP A 336 2.41 13.89 -12.06
CA ASP A 336 1.10 14.31 -11.56
C ASP A 336 0.02 13.47 -12.26
N TYR A 337 -0.65 12.65 -11.47
CA TYR A 337 -1.64 11.69 -11.92
C TYR A 337 -2.97 11.99 -11.24
N ALA A 338 -4.05 12.04 -12.01
CA ALA A 338 -5.40 12.14 -11.49
C ALA A 338 -6.17 10.85 -11.81
N LEU A 339 -6.77 10.23 -10.80
CA LEU A 339 -7.64 9.08 -10.98
C LEU A 339 -9.09 9.55 -10.96
N LYS A 340 -9.91 9.07 -11.90
CA LYS A 340 -11.35 9.29 -11.88
C LYS A 340 -12.04 8.15 -12.61
N ASP A 341 -13.02 7.52 -11.95
CA ASP A 341 -13.87 6.49 -12.52
C ASP A 341 -13.06 5.31 -13.14
N GLY A 342 -11.97 4.91 -12.48
CA GLY A 342 -11.04 3.89 -12.97
C GLY A 342 -10.13 4.33 -14.11
N VAL A 343 -10.19 5.60 -14.54
CA VAL A 343 -9.30 6.17 -15.56
C VAL A 343 -8.23 7.02 -14.89
N LEU A 344 -6.97 6.60 -15.05
CA LEU A 344 -5.79 7.35 -14.64
C LEU A 344 -5.41 8.34 -15.75
N THR A 345 -5.57 9.63 -15.48
CA THR A 345 -5.08 10.72 -16.34
C THR A 345 -3.67 11.10 -15.91
N VAL A 346 -2.71 10.93 -16.82
CA VAL A 346 -1.34 11.44 -16.68
C VAL A 346 -1.36 12.89 -17.14
N ARG A 347 -1.39 13.84 -16.19
CA ARG A 347 -1.35 15.28 -16.51
C ARG A 347 0.03 15.68 -16.95
N GLU A 348 1.03 15.25 -16.19
CA GLU A 348 2.44 15.42 -16.49
C GLU A 348 3.20 14.21 -15.93
N SER A 349 4.10 13.64 -16.72
CA SER A 349 5.13 12.74 -16.25
C SER A 349 6.41 13.09 -16.99
N LYS A 350 7.38 13.64 -16.28
CA LYS A 350 8.57 14.27 -16.85
C LYS A 350 9.82 13.60 -16.30
N LEU A 351 10.76 13.28 -17.18
CA LEU A 351 12.11 12.85 -16.86
C LEU A 351 13.07 13.88 -17.44
N ASP A 352 13.85 14.52 -16.58
CA ASP A 352 14.89 15.48 -16.96
C ASP A 352 16.24 14.76 -16.90
N GLY A 353 16.76 14.37 -18.06
CA GLY A 353 17.90 13.47 -18.21
C GLY A 353 19.09 14.13 -18.91
N SER A 354 20.31 13.68 -18.59
CA SER A 354 21.52 14.20 -19.24
C SER A 354 21.59 13.86 -20.73
N SER A 355 21.10 12.68 -21.11
CA SER A 355 21.08 12.17 -22.48
C SER A 355 19.75 12.41 -23.20
N ALA A 356 18.65 12.57 -22.48
CA ALA A 356 17.34 12.85 -23.05
C ALA A 356 16.37 13.38 -21.99
N ASP A 357 15.53 14.33 -22.39
CA ASP A 357 14.33 14.71 -21.66
C ASP A 357 13.14 13.94 -22.23
N ALA A 358 12.24 13.48 -21.36
CA ALA A 358 10.99 12.86 -21.76
C ALA A 358 9.81 13.47 -21.01
N GLU A 359 8.71 13.70 -21.72
CA GLU A 359 7.43 14.15 -21.15
C GLU A 359 6.33 13.20 -21.64
N LEU A 360 5.51 12.67 -20.74
CA LEU A 360 4.40 11.77 -21.01
C LEU A 360 3.11 12.41 -20.49
N SER A 361 2.05 12.31 -21.30
CA SER A 361 0.70 12.75 -20.95
C SER A 361 -0.34 11.83 -21.59
N GLY A 362 -1.58 11.82 -21.08
CA GLY A 362 -2.68 11.05 -21.66
C GLY A 362 -3.48 10.28 -20.62
N THR A 363 -4.06 9.15 -20.99
CA THR A 363 -4.91 8.36 -20.10
C THR A 363 -4.58 6.87 -20.13
N ALA A 364 -4.82 6.22 -19.00
CA ALA A 364 -4.75 4.79 -18.79
C ALA A 364 -6.07 4.33 -18.16
N ASP A 365 -6.85 3.52 -18.87
CA ASP A 365 -8.10 2.95 -18.35
C ASP A 365 -7.75 1.66 -17.59
N LEU A 366 -7.83 1.70 -16.26
CA LEU A 366 -7.47 0.59 -15.38
C LEU A 366 -8.50 -0.55 -15.42
N VAL A 367 -9.73 -0.26 -15.84
CA VAL A 367 -10.81 -1.26 -15.94
C VAL A 367 -10.71 -2.02 -17.26
N ARG A 368 -10.44 -1.31 -18.36
CA ARG A 368 -10.28 -1.89 -19.71
C ARG A 368 -8.84 -2.32 -20.01
N GLU A 369 -7.90 -1.98 -19.14
CA GLU A 369 -6.46 -2.17 -19.28
C GLU A 369 -5.92 -1.58 -20.60
N THR A 370 -6.42 -0.41 -21.00
CA THR A 370 -6.04 0.27 -22.25
C THR A 370 -5.28 1.56 -22.01
N LEU A 371 -4.42 1.93 -22.96
CA LEU A 371 -3.60 3.14 -22.95
C LEU A 371 -3.95 4.04 -24.14
N ASP A 372 -4.00 5.35 -23.91
CA ASP A 372 -3.92 6.38 -24.97
C ASP A 372 -3.03 7.52 -24.44
N MET A 373 -1.75 7.44 -24.76
CA MET A 373 -0.74 8.37 -24.26
C MET A 373 0.05 9.02 -25.40
N ARG A 374 0.66 10.14 -25.07
CA ARG A 374 1.60 10.87 -25.91
C ARG A 374 2.88 11.09 -25.14
N ALA A 375 4.00 10.71 -25.75
CA ALA A 375 5.32 11.02 -25.25
C ALA A 375 5.99 12.05 -26.15
N LYS A 376 6.72 12.99 -25.56
CA LYS A 376 7.63 13.90 -26.23
C LYS A 376 9.02 13.61 -25.72
N VAL A 377 9.95 13.34 -26.61
CA VAL A 377 11.34 13.03 -26.26
C VAL A 377 12.23 14.05 -26.93
N LYS A 378 13.11 14.69 -26.14
CA LYS A 378 14.15 15.58 -26.65
C LYS A 378 15.49 14.94 -26.33
N ILE A 379 16.27 14.60 -27.35
CA ILE A 379 17.55 13.94 -27.16
C ILE A 379 18.62 15.00 -26.87
N GLY A 380 19.33 14.81 -25.76
CA GLY A 380 20.46 15.63 -25.35
C GLY A 380 21.65 15.40 -26.27
N GLY A 381 22.20 16.48 -26.82
CA GLY A 381 23.24 16.46 -27.85
C GLY A 381 24.66 16.17 -27.35
N GLN A 382 24.86 15.09 -26.60
CA GLN A 382 26.21 14.54 -26.37
C GLN A 382 26.59 13.62 -27.53
N GLY A 383 26.88 14.21 -28.69
CA GLY A 383 27.25 13.51 -29.91
C GLY A 383 27.34 14.46 -31.11
N THR A 384 27.98 14.02 -32.19
CA THR A 384 28.14 14.81 -33.43
C THR A 384 26.82 15.09 -34.15
N LEU A 385 25.78 14.27 -33.91
CA LEU A 385 24.42 14.55 -34.37
C LEU A 385 23.57 15.16 -33.25
N ARG A 386 23.44 16.49 -33.28
CA ARG A 386 22.42 17.22 -32.53
C ARG A 386 21.09 17.13 -33.27
N LEU A 387 20.30 16.10 -32.98
CA LEU A 387 18.87 16.11 -33.30
C LEU A 387 18.20 17.16 -32.39
N GLY A 388 18.26 18.43 -32.79
CA GLY A 388 17.81 19.56 -31.95
C GLY A 388 16.29 19.65 -31.74
N GLY A 389 15.51 18.71 -32.31
CA GLY A 389 14.05 18.71 -32.27
C GLY A 389 13.48 17.69 -31.28
N THR A 390 12.32 18.01 -30.73
CA THR A 390 11.50 17.08 -29.96
C THR A 390 10.82 16.08 -30.89
N VAL A 391 10.91 14.80 -30.58
CA VAL A 391 10.20 13.71 -31.29
C VAL A 391 8.97 13.32 -30.48
N GLY A 392 7.80 13.37 -31.11
CA GLY A 392 6.54 12.91 -30.53
C GLY A 392 6.29 11.43 -30.81
N PHE A 393 5.72 10.74 -29.84
CA PHE A 393 5.28 9.35 -29.94
C PHE A 393 3.84 9.24 -29.42
N LYS A 394 3.04 8.42 -30.10
CA LYS A 394 1.71 8.01 -29.66
C LYS A 394 1.78 6.58 -29.15
N ILE A 395 1.24 6.35 -27.96
CA ILE A 395 1.25 5.05 -27.29
C ILE A 395 -0.20 4.61 -27.12
N LYS A 396 -0.56 3.47 -27.69
CA LYS A 396 -1.92 2.92 -27.64
C LYS A 396 -1.91 1.43 -27.31
N GLY A 397 -3.11 0.84 -27.18
CA GLY A 397 -3.28 -0.59 -27.02
C GLY A 397 -3.44 -1.01 -25.56
N LYS A 398 -3.12 -2.27 -25.26
CA LYS A 398 -3.28 -2.85 -23.92
C LYS A 398 -2.07 -2.54 -23.04
N MET A 399 -2.27 -2.39 -21.73
CA MET A 399 -1.18 -2.13 -20.77
C MET A 399 -0.09 -3.21 -20.80
N GLY A 400 -0.48 -4.48 -20.98
CA GLY A 400 0.46 -5.60 -21.14
C GLY A 400 1.29 -5.53 -22.42
N ALA A 401 0.71 -4.98 -23.49
CA ALA A 401 1.27 -4.95 -24.84
C ALA A 401 1.04 -3.58 -25.53
N PRO A 402 1.75 -2.52 -25.10
CA PRO A 402 1.57 -1.20 -25.67
C PRO A 402 2.19 -1.10 -27.08
N GLU A 403 1.41 -0.56 -28.00
CA GLU A 403 1.83 -0.16 -29.34
C GLU A 403 2.40 1.27 -29.28
N VAL A 404 3.58 1.48 -29.86
CA VAL A 404 4.24 2.78 -29.91
C VAL A 404 4.45 3.16 -31.36
N ALA A 405 3.88 4.28 -31.77
CA ALA A 405 4.04 4.83 -33.11
C ALA A 405 4.66 6.23 -33.01
N MET A 406 5.56 6.57 -33.92
CA MET A 406 6.07 7.94 -34.04
C MET A 406 4.94 8.85 -34.54
N ASP A 407 4.81 10.04 -33.97
CA ASP A 407 3.82 11.02 -34.40
C ASP A 407 4.30 11.75 -35.66
N PRO A 408 3.70 11.51 -36.85
CA PRO A 408 4.18 12.07 -38.11
C PRO A 408 4.15 13.60 -38.11
N VAL A 409 3.22 14.22 -37.36
CA VAL A 409 3.13 15.67 -37.24
C VAL A 409 4.38 16.25 -36.57
N SER A 410 4.95 15.51 -35.62
CA SER A 410 6.17 15.93 -34.91
C SER A 410 7.42 15.84 -35.79
N ILE A 411 7.44 14.91 -36.76
CA ILE A 411 8.55 14.77 -37.73
C ILE A 411 8.52 15.92 -38.74
N LEU A 412 7.34 16.24 -39.27
CA LEU A 412 7.17 17.30 -40.27
C LEU A 412 7.58 18.68 -39.75
N LYS A 413 7.46 18.92 -38.44
CA LYS A 413 7.88 20.17 -37.78
C LYS A 413 9.37 20.26 -37.49
N GLN A 414 10.17 19.25 -37.84
CA GLN A 414 11.62 19.33 -37.66
C GLN A 414 12.24 20.24 -38.73
N PRO A 415 13.10 21.21 -38.37
CA PRO A 415 13.67 22.17 -39.33
C PRO A 415 14.41 21.51 -40.50
N ALA A 416 14.99 20.31 -40.29
CA ALA A 416 15.64 19.55 -41.35
C ALA A 416 14.64 18.96 -42.35
N VAL A 417 13.49 18.49 -41.87
CA VAL A 417 12.42 17.93 -42.72
C VAL A 417 11.69 19.05 -43.45
N GLU A 418 11.38 20.15 -42.76
CA GLU A 418 10.76 21.33 -43.39
C GLU A 418 11.62 21.85 -44.55
N LYS A 419 12.95 21.99 -44.34
CA LYS A 419 13.88 22.38 -45.42
C LYS A 419 13.91 21.37 -46.57
N ALA A 420 13.89 20.07 -46.29
CA ALA A 420 13.92 19.03 -47.32
C ALA A 420 12.60 18.96 -48.10
N VAL A 421 11.46 19.11 -47.42
CA VAL A 421 10.12 19.19 -48.03
C VAL A 421 10.02 20.44 -48.88
N ASP A 422 10.44 21.60 -48.38
CA ASP A 422 10.47 22.86 -49.14
C ASP A 422 11.37 22.77 -50.37
N GLN A 423 12.55 22.14 -50.26
CA GLN A 423 13.42 21.90 -51.41
C GLN A 423 12.78 20.96 -52.43
N THR A 424 12.14 19.88 -51.98
CA THR A 424 11.46 18.92 -52.85
C THR A 424 10.24 19.55 -53.54
N LEU A 425 9.47 20.37 -52.82
CA LEU A 425 8.35 21.13 -53.38
C LEU A 425 8.82 22.17 -54.40
N LYS A 426 9.94 22.87 -54.14
CA LYS A 426 10.55 23.78 -55.12
C LYS A 426 11.01 23.04 -56.38
N GLN A 427 11.72 21.92 -56.23
CA GLN A 427 12.17 21.10 -57.37
C GLN A 427 10.99 20.50 -58.15
N GLY A 428 9.95 20.02 -57.47
CA GLY A 428 8.72 19.52 -58.10
C GLY A 428 7.97 20.61 -58.86
N ALA A 429 7.88 21.82 -58.30
CA ALA A 429 7.27 22.97 -58.98
C ALA A 429 8.05 23.39 -60.24
N GLU A 430 9.39 23.29 -60.23
CA GLU A 430 10.22 23.54 -61.41
C GLU A 430 10.04 22.47 -62.50
N LEU A 431 9.97 21.19 -62.12
CA LEU A 431 9.70 20.09 -63.06
C LEU A 431 8.32 20.21 -63.72
N LEU A 432 7.28 20.54 -62.94
CA LEU A 432 5.93 20.76 -63.49
C LEU A 432 5.90 21.96 -64.44
N LYS A 433 6.62 23.04 -64.16
CA LYS A 433 6.74 24.18 -65.08
C LYS A 433 7.42 23.81 -66.40
N GLY A 434 8.29 22.80 -66.42
CA GLY A 434 8.94 22.28 -67.62
C GLY A 434 8.04 21.37 -68.47
N LEU A 435 7.03 20.73 -67.88
CA LEU A 435 6.12 19.77 -68.54
C LEU A 435 4.94 20.41 -69.29
N PHE A 436 4.64 21.68 -69.02
CA PHE A 436 3.56 22.44 -69.65
C PHE A 436 4.07 23.55 -70.58
N LYS A 437 5.32 23.46 -71.03
CA LYS A 437 5.85 24.20 -72.19
C LYS A 437 5.92 23.24 -73.37
#